data_AF-E2Q2Z9-F1
#
_entry.id   AF-E2Q2Z9-F1
#
_cell.length_a   1.000
_cell.length_b   1.000
_cell.length_c   1.000
_cell.angle_alpha   90.00
_cell.angle_beta   90.00
_cell.angle_gamma   90.00
#
_symmetry.space_group_name_H-M   'P 1'
#
loop_
_entity.id
_entity.type
_entity.pdbx_description
1 polymer ?
#
loop_
_entity_poly.entity_id
_entity_poly.type
_entity_poly.pdbx_seq_one_letter_code
_entity_poly.pdbx_strand_id
1 'polypeptide(L)'
;MDPRGDHGAVGTGGTRRAGGTGRAARHAGAPGRGGRDRTPVSGPQDGISELPFFVYGTLRPGEANHTRHLRGRTAAEEPAHWPGGLLYDGPGWPWALEPGPGGHASVSAGVTGTLVTAAPGRYRRLLADLDELEEYFGPGHPRNLYERTVREVTRADGTPVAAWVYLTAAGPAAGLRANGVPIPGGDWLTRHPR
;
A
#
# COMPACT_ATOMS: atom_id res chain seq x y z
N MET A 1 -58.53 -23.47 24.18
CA MET A 1 -59.59 -22.48 23.87
C MET A 1 -58.84 -21.28 23.34
N ASP A 2 -58.71 -21.20 22.03
CA ASP A 2 -57.90 -20.23 21.30
C ASP A 2 -58.73 -19.87 20.05
N PRO A 3 -59.11 -18.60 19.82
CA PRO A 3 -59.99 -18.25 18.73
C PRO A 3 -59.20 -17.87 17.46
N ARG A 4 -59.76 -18.36 16.36
CA ARG A 4 -59.41 -18.14 14.96
C ARG A 4 -59.54 -16.67 14.57
N GLY A 5 -58.76 -16.24 13.57
CA GLY A 5 -58.98 -15.04 12.78
C GLY A 5 -58.26 -15.15 11.44
N ASP A 6 -58.97 -14.83 10.36
CA ASP A 6 -58.87 -15.43 9.04
C ASP A 6 -58.58 -14.37 7.94
N HIS A 7 -58.08 -14.86 6.79
CA HIS A 7 -58.09 -14.33 5.42
C HIS A 7 -57.65 -12.89 5.04
N GLY A 8 -56.80 -12.84 4.00
CA GLY A 8 -56.65 -11.69 3.09
C GLY A 8 -55.56 -11.89 2.02
N ALA A 9 -55.89 -12.53 0.90
CA ALA A 9 -55.04 -12.65 -0.29
C ALA A 9 -55.51 -11.68 -1.39
N VAL A 10 -54.60 -10.99 -2.08
CA VAL A 10 -54.79 -10.53 -3.48
C VAL A 10 -53.43 -10.50 -4.19
N GLY A 11 -53.34 -11.21 -5.32
CA GLY A 11 -52.21 -11.19 -6.24
C GLY A 11 -52.60 -10.68 -7.63
N THR A 12 -51.62 -10.04 -8.27
CA THR A 12 -51.29 -9.99 -9.71
C THR A 12 -52.27 -9.44 -10.76
N GLY A 13 -51.78 -8.42 -11.48
CA GLY A 13 -52.17 -7.94 -12.82
C GLY A 13 -51.43 -6.61 -13.07
N GLY A 14 -50.83 -6.26 -14.20
CA GLY A 14 -50.87 -6.74 -15.57
C GLY A 14 -49.84 -5.97 -16.43
N THR A 15 -49.81 -6.29 -17.71
CA THR A 15 -48.74 -6.07 -18.69
C THR A 15 -48.88 -4.86 -19.63
N ARG A 16 -47.71 -4.39 -20.15
CA ARG A 16 -47.38 -3.94 -21.54
C ARG A 16 -47.70 -2.50 -22.06
N ARG A 17 -46.60 -1.91 -22.57
CA ARG A 17 -46.32 -1.18 -23.86
C ARG A 17 -47.11 0.07 -24.29
N ALA A 18 -46.34 1.12 -24.65
CA ALA A 18 -46.22 1.78 -25.97
C ALA A 18 -45.14 2.90 -25.80
N GLY A 19 -44.21 3.21 -26.71
CA GLY A 19 -44.36 3.56 -28.12
C GLY A 19 -43.95 5.05 -28.25
N GLY A 20 -42.94 5.39 -29.05
CA GLY A 20 -42.48 6.78 -29.16
C GLY A 20 -41.25 6.96 -30.05
N THR A 21 -41.43 6.78 -31.36
CA THR A 21 -40.49 7.14 -32.42
C THR A 21 -40.48 8.66 -32.62
N GLY A 22 -39.32 9.30 -32.53
CA GLY A 22 -39.12 10.72 -32.87
C GLY A 22 -37.93 10.89 -33.82
N ARG A 23 -38.22 11.33 -35.04
CA ARG A 23 -37.28 11.50 -36.17
C ARG A 23 -36.74 12.93 -36.20
N ALA A 24 -35.43 13.03 -36.43
CA ALA A 24 -34.65 14.07 -37.12
C ALA A 24 -34.87 15.57 -36.82
N ALA A 25 -33.76 16.24 -36.48
CA ALA A 25 -33.42 17.54 -37.06
C ALA A 25 -31.89 17.63 -37.24
N ARG A 26 -31.49 17.96 -38.47
CA ARG A 26 -30.13 18.33 -38.89
C ARG A 26 -29.96 19.84 -38.69
N HIS A 27 -28.77 20.30 -38.31
CA HIS A 27 -28.08 21.55 -38.73
C HIS A 27 -26.72 21.56 -38.00
N ALA A 28 -25.61 21.18 -38.67
CA ALA A 28 -24.68 22.04 -39.42
C ALA A 28 -23.83 22.98 -38.53
N GLY A 29 -22.53 22.71 -38.45
CA GLY A 29 -21.50 23.60 -37.89
C GLY A 29 -20.22 22.87 -37.43
N ALA A 30 -19.21 22.81 -38.29
CA ALA A 30 -17.81 22.52 -37.93
C ALA A 30 -16.96 23.79 -38.27
N PRO A 31 -15.66 23.92 -37.93
CA PRO A 31 -14.78 23.08 -37.09
C PRO A 31 -13.98 23.86 -36.01
N GLY A 32 -13.54 23.17 -34.95
CA GLY A 32 -12.55 23.68 -33.99
C GLY A 32 -11.33 22.74 -33.94
N ARG A 33 -10.19 23.23 -34.42
CA ARG A 33 -8.89 22.55 -34.52
C ARG A 33 -8.32 22.24 -33.14
N GLY A 34 -7.67 21.08 -33.00
CA GLY A 34 -6.91 20.72 -31.81
C GLY A 34 -6.35 19.32 -31.90
N GLY A 35 -5.47 19.10 -32.89
CA GLY A 35 -4.68 17.87 -32.94
C GLY A 35 -3.81 17.74 -31.70
N ARG A 36 -3.70 16.52 -31.21
CA ARG A 36 -2.41 15.90 -30.86
C ARG A 36 -2.62 14.39 -30.90
N ASP A 37 -2.03 13.81 -31.93
CA ASP A 37 -1.78 12.38 -32.06
C ASP A 37 -1.32 11.82 -30.73
N ARG A 38 -2.00 10.75 -30.28
CA ARG A 38 -1.45 9.84 -29.28
C ARG A 38 -0.38 9.02 -30.00
N THR A 39 0.85 9.50 -29.97
CA THR A 39 2.01 8.67 -30.27
C THR A 39 2.11 7.56 -29.22
N PRO A 40 2.29 6.29 -29.62
CA PRO A 40 2.72 5.26 -28.70
C PRO A 40 4.20 5.50 -28.40
N VAL A 41 4.56 5.74 -27.14
CA VAL A 41 5.97 5.74 -26.74
C VAL A 41 6.44 4.28 -26.71
N SER A 42 7.25 3.90 -27.70
CA SER A 42 8.01 2.65 -27.72
C SER A 42 9.49 2.92 -27.39
N GLY A 43 9.87 2.61 -26.13
CA GLY A 43 11.19 2.23 -25.59
C GLY A 43 12.38 3.22 -25.66
N PRO A 44 13.50 2.97 -24.95
CA PRO A 44 13.80 1.97 -23.89
C PRO A 44 14.28 2.64 -22.57
N GLN A 45 14.29 1.95 -21.41
CA GLN A 45 15.34 2.14 -20.38
C GLN A 45 15.21 1.21 -19.16
N ASP A 46 16.32 0.58 -18.80
CA ASP A 46 16.61 -0.24 -17.62
C ASP A 46 16.59 0.55 -16.28
N GLY A 47 15.64 1.47 -16.12
CA GLY A 47 15.64 2.51 -15.09
C GLY A 47 14.74 2.20 -13.91
N ILE A 48 15.28 1.59 -12.86
CA ILE A 48 14.83 1.94 -11.52
C ILE A 48 15.78 3.04 -11.05
N SER A 49 15.33 4.29 -11.11
CA SER A 49 15.98 5.40 -10.40
C SER A 49 16.22 4.99 -8.95
N GLU A 50 17.38 5.32 -8.36
CA GLU A 50 17.72 4.96 -6.98
C GLU A 50 16.64 5.47 -6.00
N LEU A 51 15.70 4.60 -5.63
CA LEU A 51 14.59 4.94 -4.73
C LEU A 51 15.08 4.96 -3.27
N PRO A 52 14.66 5.93 -2.45
CA PRO A 52 14.91 5.87 -1.02
C PRO A 52 14.21 4.65 -0.38
N PHE A 53 14.62 4.31 0.83
CA PHE A 53 14.06 3.21 1.61
C PHE A 53 13.14 3.78 2.70
N PHE A 54 11.91 3.30 2.80
CA PHE A 54 11.06 3.61 3.95
C PHE A 54 11.18 2.49 4.97
N VAL A 55 11.77 2.81 6.12
CA VAL A 55 12.00 1.87 7.23
C VAL A 55 11.09 2.24 8.40
N TYR A 56 10.43 1.24 8.99
CA TYR A 56 9.39 1.47 10.01
C TYR A 56 9.66 0.72 11.32
N GLY A 57 10.80 0.04 11.42
CA GLY A 57 11.12 -0.91 12.47
C GLY A 57 12.51 -0.73 13.08
N THR A 58 13.23 -1.84 13.24
CA THR A 58 14.58 -1.90 13.84
C THR A 58 15.68 -1.26 12.98
N LEU A 59 15.34 -0.86 11.76
CA LEU A 59 16.15 -0.01 10.88
C LEU A 59 15.92 1.49 11.10
N ARG A 60 15.00 1.92 11.97
CA ARG A 60 14.83 3.34 12.29
C ARG A 60 16.00 3.90 13.13
N PRO A 61 16.28 5.22 13.05
CA PRO A 61 17.35 5.84 13.84
C PRO A 61 17.24 5.52 15.32
N GLY A 62 18.36 5.10 15.93
CA GLY A 62 18.44 4.71 17.34
C GLY A 62 18.27 3.20 17.59
N GLU A 63 17.76 2.45 16.61
CA GLU A 63 17.58 1.01 16.73
C GLU A 63 18.84 0.21 16.33
N ALA A 64 18.88 -1.07 16.70
CA ALA A 64 20.05 -1.93 16.56
C ALA A 64 20.46 -2.16 15.09
N ASN A 65 19.51 -2.42 14.19
CA ASN A 65 19.83 -2.67 12.78
C ASN A 65 20.18 -1.36 12.05
N HIS A 66 19.66 -0.21 12.49
CA HIS A 66 20.13 1.08 11.97
C HIS A 66 21.62 1.28 12.19
N THR A 67 22.10 1.04 13.41
CA THR A 67 23.52 1.21 13.76
C THR A 67 24.41 0.28 12.92
N ARG A 68 23.97 -0.94 12.65
CA ARG A 68 24.73 -1.95 11.90
C ARG A 68 24.71 -1.69 10.38
N HIS A 69 23.54 -1.38 9.83
CA HIS A 69 23.31 -1.38 8.39
C HIS A 69 23.21 0.02 7.77
N LEU A 70 22.80 1.06 8.50
CA LEU A 70 22.54 2.38 7.91
C LEU A 70 23.54 3.47 8.34
N ARG A 71 24.00 3.46 9.59
CA ARG A 71 24.92 4.49 10.11
C ARG A 71 26.13 4.68 9.19
N GLY A 72 26.32 5.93 8.71
CA GLY A 72 27.44 6.31 7.85
C GLY A 72 27.30 5.91 6.37
N ARG A 73 26.15 5.34 5.96
CA ARG A 73 25.87 4.91 4.58
C ARG A 73 24.76 5.73 3.91
N THR A 74 24.18 6.69 4.61
CA THR A 74 22.99 7.47 4.22
C THR A 74 23.37 8.95 3.98
N ALA A 75 22.69 9.60 3.03
CA ALA A 75 22.80 11.03 2.77
C ALA A 75 21.74 11.84 3.53
N ALA A 76 20.56 11.25 3.74
CA ALA A 76 19.46 11.87 4.45
C ALA A 76 18.59 10.80 5.13
N GLU A 77 18.06 11.15 6.30
CA GLU A 77 17.12 10.34 7.07
C GLU A 77 16.03 11.27 7.61
N GLU A 78 14.81 11.10 7.13
CA GLU A 78 13.70 12.05 7.35
C GLU A 78 12.48 11.32 7.92
N PRO A 79 11.70 11.90 8.84
CA PRO A 79 10.41 11.33 9.22
C PRO A 79 9.48 11.20 8.01
N ALA A 80 8.81 10.05 7.91
CA ALA A 80 7.85 9.78 6.86
C ALA A 80 6.71 8.89 7.35
N HIS A 81 5.64 8.84 6.56
CA HIS A 81 4.42 8.12 6.88
C HIS A 81 3.92 7.35 5.67
N TRP A 82 3.58 6.08 5.84
CA TRP A 82 2.92 5.29 4.81
C TRP A 82 1.41 5.18 5.12
N PRO A 83 0.55 5.90 4.39
CA PRO A 83 -0.88 5.86 4.63
C PRO A 83 -1.47 4.47 4.32
N GLY A 84 -2.38 4.00 5.18
CA GLY A 84 -3.15 2.78 4.95
C GLY A 84 -2.42 1.46 5.27
N GLY A 85 -1.11 1.49 5.52
CA GLY A 85 -0.38 0.32 6.02
C GLY A 85 -0.89 -0.13 7.39
N LEU A 86 -0.81 -1.44 7.67
CA LEU A 86 -1.11 -2.02 8.97
C LEU A 86 0.19 -2.49 9.61
N LEU A 87 0.43 -2.15 10.88
CA LEU A 87 1.60 -2.60 11.62
C LEU A 87 1.19 -3.57 12.73
N TYR A 88 1.89 -4.70 12.83
CA TYR A 88 1.66 -5.72 13.84
C TYR A 88 2.92 -5.95 14.68
N ASP A 89 2.69 -6.18 15.97
CA ASP A 89 3.65 -6.76 16.89
C ASP A 89 3.61 -8.29 16.72
N GLY A 90 4.56 -8.81 15.95
CA GLY A 90 4.75 -10.25 15.74
C GLY A 90 5.99 -10.74 16.47
N PRO A 91 6.35 -12.03 16.37
CA PRO A 91 7.48 -12.58 17.11
C PRO A 91 8.79 -11.84 16.79
N GLY A 92 9.26 -11.02 17.74
CA GLY A 92 10.56 -10.36 17.76
C GLY A 92 10.72 -9.11 16.89
N TRP A 93 9.92 -8.93 15.83
CA TRP A 93 10.14 -7.92 14.80
C TRP A 93 8.83 -7.24 14.33
N PRO A 94 8.88 -6.05 13.73
CA PRO A 94 7.70 -5.37 13.20
C PRO A 94 7.24 -6.00 11.88
N TRP A 95 5.92 -6.13 11.71
CA TRP A 95 5.33 -6.69 10.49
C TRP A 95 4.37 -5.69 9.88
N ALA A 96 4.78 -5.05 8.78
CA ALA A 96 3.91 -4.17 8.00
C ALA A 96 3.19 -4.95 6.91
N LEU A 97 1.88 -4.75 6.77
CA LEU A 97 1.03 -5.40 5.79
C LEU A 97 0.31 -4.37 4.94
N GLU A 98 0.01 -4.77 3.70
CA GLU A 98 -1.03 -4.11 2.90
C GLU A 98 -2.38 -4.14 3.61
N PRO A 99 -3.18 -3.07 3.49
CA PRO A 99 -4.59 -3.13 3.85
C PRO A 99 -5.28 -4.21 3.01
N GLY A 100 -5.95 -5.14 3.68
CA GLY A 100 -6.75 -6.18 3.01
C GLY A 100 -8.20 -5.71 2.74
N PRO A 101 -8.96 -6.44 1.92
CA PRO A 101 -10.42 -6.27 1.85
C PRO A 101 -11.01 -6.49 3.25
N GLY A 102 -11.69 -5.49 3.81
CA GLY A 102 -12.21 -5.54 5.19
C GLY A 102 -11.17 -5.28 6.28
N GLY A 103 -9.92 -4.95 5.93
CA GLY A 103 -8.97 -4.34 6.86
C GLY A 103 -9.58 -3.04 7.36
N HIS A 104 -9.73 -2.92 8.68
CA HIS A 104 -10.55 -1.88 9.27
C HIS A 104 -9.82 -0.54 9.08
N ALA A 105 -10.07 0.14 7.96
CA ALA A 105 -9.61 1.51 7.71
C ALA A 105 -9.99 2.47 8.86
N SER A 106 -10.96 2.07 9.69
CA SER A 106 -11.38 2.79 10.88
C SER A 106 -10.39 2.78 12.06
N VAL A 107 -9.30 1.99 12.04
CA VAL A 107 -8.33 1.88 13.16
C VAL A 107 -6.85 1.96 12.78
N SER A 108 -6.49 2.07 11.49
CA SER A 108 -5.08 2.28 11.13
C SER A 108 -4.84 3.73 10.72
N ALA A 109 -4.03 4.42 11.51
CA ALA A 109 -3.47 5.72 11.16
C ALA A 109 -2.43 5.64 10.03
N GLY A 110 -2.11 4.45 9.49
CA GLY A 110 -0.96 4.19 8.63
C GLY A 110 0.29 3.83 9.43
N VAL A 111 1.43 3.67 8.77
CA VAL A 111 2.70 3.28 9.41
C VAL A 111 3.64 4.47 9.49
N THR A 112 4.17 4.74 10.68
CA THR A 112 5.18 5.78 10.92
C THR A 112 6.58 5.19 10.74
N GLY A 113 7.44 5.90 10.01
CA GLY A 113 8.79 5.45 9.73
C GLY A 113 9.75 6.57 9.40
N THR A 114 10.84 6.18 8.76
CA THR A 114 11.92 7.06 8.32
C THR A 114 12.20 6.78 6.86
N LEU A 115 12.22 7.84 6.05
CA LEU A 115 12.69 7.80 4.68
C LEU A 115 14.21 7.94 4.68
N VAL A 116 14.90 6.94 4.18
CA VAL A 116 16.34 6.82 4.16
C VAL A 116 16.84 6.93 2.73
N THR A 117 17.63 7.96 2.48
CA THR A 117 18.29 8.16 1.18
C THR A 117 19.73 7.66 1.27
N ALA A 118 20.13 6.77 0.36
CA ALA A 118 21.49 6.26 0.31
C ALA A 118 22.49 7.39 0.02
N ALA A 119 23.71 7.30 0.56
CA ALA A 119 24.78 8.19 0.16
C ALA A 119 25.18 7.94 -1.32
N PRO A 120 25.64 8.98 -2.06
CA PRO A 120 26.08 8.81 -3.43
C PRO A 120 27.10 7.68 -3.60
N GLY A 121 26.88 6.81 -4.58
CA GLY A 121 27.73 5.65 -4.84
C GLY A 121 27.61 4.50 -3.83
N ARG A 122 26.70 4.59 -2.84
CA ARG A 122 26.45 3.51 -1.86
C ARG A 122 25.20 2.69 -2.14
N TYR A 123 24.33 3.16 -3.03
CA TYR A 123 22.99 2.60 -3.23
C TYR A 123 22.97 1.08 -3.44
N ARG A 124 23.67 0.56 -4.44
CA ARG A 124 23.65 -0.88 -4.77
C ARG A 124 24.11 -1.76 -3.62
N ARG A 125 25.14 -1.32 -2.89
CA ARG A 125 25.64 -2.05 -1.72
C ARG A 125 24.64 -1.99 -0.59
N LEU A 126 24.08 -0.81 -0.30
CA LEU A 126 23.05 -0.67 0.73
C LEU A 126 21.81 -1.51 0.41
N LEU A 127 21.36 -1.54 -0.84
CA LEU A 127 20.25 -2.37 -1.30
C LEU A 127 20.54 -3.86 -1.03
N ALA A 128 21.73 -4.34 -1.39
CA ALA A 128 22.12 -5.73 -1.16
C ALA A 128 22.24 -6.06 0.34
N ASP A 129 22.85 -5.17 1.13
CA ASP A 129 22.97 -5.33 2.59
C ASP A 129 21.58 -5.41 3.27
N LEU A 130 20.58 -4.68 2.74
CA LEU A 130 19.20 -4.73 3.23
C LEU A 130 18.45 -5.98 2.72
N ASP A 131 18.66 -6.38 1.46
CA ASP A 131 18.08 -7.63 0.93
C ASP A 131 18.55 -8.84 1.74
N GLU A 132 19.83 -8.88 2.12
CA GLU A 132 20.40 -9.94 2.94
C GLU A 132 19.81 -9.93 4.36
N LEU A 133 19.72 -8.75 5.00
CA LEU A 133 19.14 -8.60 6.33
C LEU A 133 17.68 -9.06 6.39
N GLU A 134 16.90 -8.68 5.38
CA GLU A 134 15.45 -8.95 5.32
C GLU A 134 15.14 -10.33 4.71
N GLU A 135 16.18 -11.14 4.45
CA GLU A 135 16.13 -12.45 3.80
C GLU A 135 15.29 -12.43 2.51
N TYR A 136 15.50 -11.40 1.68
CA TYR A 136 14.81 -11.22 0.41
C TYR A 136 15.49 -12.01 -0.72
N PHE A 137 14.81 -13.03 -1.23
CA PHE A 137 15.33 -13.91 -2.28
C PHE A 137 14.84 -13.57 -3.70
N GLY A 138 14.20 -12.40 -3.86
CA GLY A 138 13.59 -11.97 -5.12
C GLY A 138 12.05 -12.04 -5.09
N PRO A 139 11.37 -11.47 -6.11
CA PRO A 139 9.94 -11.26 -6.07
C PRO A 139 9.13 -12.55 -5.95
N GLY A 140 8.24 -12.61 -4.96
CA GLY A 140 7.31 -13.73 -4.77
C GLY A 140 7.97 -15.04 -4.35
N HIS A 141 9.24 -15.00 -3.94
CA HIS A 141 9.95 -16.21 -3.54
C HIS A 141 9.28 -16.83 -2.29
N PRO A 142 8.99 -18.14 -2.27
CA PRO A 142 8.16 -18.77 -1.23
C PRO A 142 8.77 -18.76 0.17
N ARG A 143 10.08 -18.52 0.27
CA ARG A 143 10.81 -18.36 1.54
C ARG A 143 10.83 -16.92 2.08
N ASN A 144 10.39 -15.92 1.31
CA ASN A 144 10.41 -14.55 1.77
C ASN A 144 9.53 -14.40 3.01
N LEU A 145 10.10 -13.85 4.08
CA LEU A 145 9.31 -13.30 5.20
C LEU A 145 8.86 -11.87 4.86
N TYR A 146 9.72 -11.14 4.16
CA TYR A 146 9.43 -9.82 3.63
C TYR A 146 9.59 -9.79 2.11
N GLU A 147 8.68 -9.10 1.44
CA GLU A 147 8.71 -8.76 0.02
C GLU A 147 9.13 -7.30 -0.15
N ARG A 148 10.09 -7.04 -1.05
CA ARG A 148 10.53 -5.68 -1.34
C ARG A 148 9.63 -5.05 -2.40
N THR A 149 8.83 -4.07 -2.00
CA THR A 149 7.84 -3.42 -2.86
C THR A 149 8.02 -1.91 -2.90
N VAL A 150 7.60 -1.27 -3.98
CA VAL A 150 7.55 0.20 -4.06
C VAL A 150 6.24 0.71 -3.47
N ARG A 151 6.29 1.62 -2.51
CA ARG A 151 5.11 2.32 -1.99
C ARG A 151 5.28 3.83 -2.02
N GLU A 152 4.16 4.51 -2.17
CA GLU A 152 4.10 5.95 -1.97
C GLU A 152 4.00 6.22 -0.46
N VAL A 153 4.98 6.96 0.05
CA VAL A 153 5.02 7.44 1.43
C VAL A 153 5.06 8.96 1.44
N THR A 154 4.54 9.54 2.51
CA THR A 154 4.41 10.98 2.68
C THR A 154 5.52 11.49 3.59
N ARG A 155 6.29 12.49 3.14
CA ARG A 155 7.23 13.23 3.98
C ARG A 155 6.49 14.09 5.02
N ALA A 156 7.22 14.59 6.00
CA ALA A 156 6.68 15.52 7.01
C ALA A 156 6.04 16.79 6.42
N ASP A 157 6.50 17.24 5.24
CA ASP A 157 5.93 18.39 4.52
C ASP A 157 4.69 18.06 3.67
N GLY A 158 4.23 16.80 3.69
CA GLY A 158 3.10 16.32 2.90
C GLY A 158 3.46 15.83 1.49
N THR A 159 4.72 15.91 1.07
CA THR A 159 5.14 15.49 -0.27
C THR A 159 5.12 13.95 -0.41
N PRO A 160 4.44 13.39 -1.43
CA PRO A 160 4.48 11.96 -1.72
C PRO A 160 5.81 11.55 -2.38
N VAL A 161 6.29 10.35 -2.04
CA VAL A 161 7.57 9.79 -2.50
C VAL A 161 7.44 8.29 -2.72
N ALA A 162 7.87 7.82 -3.89
CA ALA A 162 8.06 6.39 -4.11
C ALA A 162 9.30 5.90 -3.34
N ALA A 163 9.13 4.91 -2.49
CA ALA A 163 10.19 4.31 -1.68
C ALA A 163 10.12 2.79 -1.69
N TRP A 164 11.27 2.14 -1.53
CA TRP A 164 11.32 0.72 -1.23
C TRP A 164 10.82 0.45 0.18
N VAL A 165 9.94 -0.54 0.33
CA VAL A 165 9.43 -1.01 1.60
C VAL A 165 9.49 -2.53 1.64
N TYR A 166 10.08 -3.08 2.70
CA TYR A 166 10.03 -4.51 2.99
C TYR A 166 8.73 -4.81 3.72
N LEU A 167 7.77 -5.41 3.03
CA LEU A 167 6.44 -5.71 3.57
C LEU A 167 6.31 -7.20 3.86
N THR A 168 5.52 -7.56 4.86
CA THR A 168 5.21 -8.95 5.17
C THR A 168 4.76 -9.70 3.92
N ALA A 169 5.45 -10.78 3.58
CA ALA A 169 5.11 -11.62 2.44
C ALA A 169 3.78 -12.35 2.64
N ALA A 170 3.21 -12.88 1.55
CA ALA A 170 1.88 -13.48 1.56
C ALA A 170 1.72 -14.65 2.56
N GLY A 171 2.77 -15.46 2.75
CA GLY A 171 2.79 -16.59 3.69
C GLY A 171 2.49 -16.18 5.13
N PRO A 172 3.35 -15.39 5.80
CA PRO A 172 3.12 -14.95 7.17
C PRO A 172 1.91 -14.00 7.32
N ALA A 173 1.55 -13.24 6.28
CA ALA A 173 0.49 -12.23 6.36
C ALA A 173 -0.88 -12.78 6.80
N ALA A 174 -1.25 -13.99 6.38
CA ALA A 174 -2.53 -14.60 6.74
C ALA A 174 -2.63 -14.87 8.26
N GLY A 175 -1.55 -15.41 8.85
CA GLY A 175 -1.50 -15.68 10.29
C GLY A 175 -1.55 -14.41 11.13
N LEU A 176 -0.87 -13.35 10.69
CA LEU A 176 -0.88 -12.05 11.36
C LEU A 176 -2.25 -11.37 11.30
N ARG A 177 -2.97 -11.46 10.17
CA ARG A 177 -4.34 -10.93 10.09
C ARG A 177 -5.31 -11.68 11.00
N ALA A 178 -5.13 -12.99 11.15
CA ALA A 178 -6.01 -13.82 11.98
C ALA A 178 -5.73 -13.66 13.48
N ASN A 179 -4.45 -13.63 13.87
CA ASN A 179 -4.03 -13.80 15.27
C ASN A 179 -2.98 -12.80 15.74
N GLY A 180 -2.50 -11.91 14.87
CA GLY A 180 -1.48 -10.92 15.21
C GLY A 180 -2.01 -9.82 16.13
N VAL A 181 -1.11 -9.17 16.86
CA VAL A 181 -1.45 -8.02 17.70
C VAL A 181 -1.19 -6.75 16.89
N PRO A 182 -2.23 -6.01 16.45
CA PRO A 182 -2.02 -4.76 15.74
C PRO A 182 -1.41 -3.71 16.69
N ILE A 183 -0.60 -2.81 16.13
CA ILE A 183 -0.07 -1.61 16.81
C ILE A 183 -1.00 -0.45 16.42
N PRO A 184 -1.93 0.00 17.29
CA PRO A 184 -3.01 0.91 16.90
C PRO A 184 -2.58 2.30 16.41
N GLY A 185 -1.32 2.71 16.68
CA GLY A 185 -0.75 3.95 16.17
C GLY A 185 0.21 3.79 14.99
N GLY A 186 0.48 2.55 14.56
CA GLY A 186 1.40 2.26 13.45
C GLY A 186 2.85 2.68 13.68
N ASP A 187 3.25 2.95 14.93
CA ASP A 187 4.61 3.31 15.29
C ASP A 187 5.24 2.22 16.16
N TRP A 188 6.18 1.48 15.56
CA TRP A 188 6.96 0.43 16.22
C TRP A 188 7.67 0.90 17.50
N LEU A 189 8.13 2.14 17.55
CA LEU A 189 8.91 2.67 18.67
C LEU A 189 8.03 3.05 19.87
N THR A 190 6.71 3.17 19.66
CA THR A 190 5.76 3.42 20.75
C THR A 190 5.28 2.15 21.45
N ARG A 191 5.66 0.97 20.95
CA ARG A 191 5.28 -0.30 21.58
C ARG A 191 5.97 -0.40 22.94
N HIS A 192 5.24 -0.85 23.94
CA HIS A 192 5.85 -1.27 25.19
C HIS A 192 6.34 -2.71 25.01
N PRO A 193 7.64 -3.00 25.23
CA PRO A 193 8.13 -4.38 25.26
C PRO A 193 7.32 -5.16 26.30
N ARG A 194 6.87 -6.37 25.95
CA ARG A 194 6.28 -7.30 26.91
C ARG A 194 7.35 -7.95 27.78
#